data_AF-A0A093QUF9-F1
#
_entry.id   AF-A0A093QUF9-F1
#
_cell.length_a   1.000
_cell.length_b   1.000
_cell.length_c   1.000
_cell.angle_alpha   90.00
_cell.angle_beta   90.00
_cell.angle_gamma   90.00
#
_symmetry.space_group_name_H-M   'P 1'
#
loop_
_entity.id
_entity.type
_entity.pdbx_description
1 polymer ?
#
loop_
_entity_poly.entity_id
_entity_poly.type
_entity_poly.pdbx_seq_one_letter_code
_entity_poly.pdbx_strand_id
1 'polypeptide(L)'
;FTVLFMYFTNISTAQTTDCLHLREQCINAANGCESVWTIVEDVCNISVLGNRCKAEDAIGCNRIIQVLADEYPEFKNCVCTTDDLCSITTLLGKQCSIDKDSISTETKLQWTLSALSKQAYTANRTCLDVNKECVEDEVCNKQLSLYLKVCSVNKKCNMEECQAAIRFFYQNMPFQVAQMMTFCDCIQPDESCHRAKELLHGEPCAVTAVPTPSCLNVIHMCEENELCR
;
A
#
# COMPACT_ATOMS: atom_id res chain seq x y z
N PHE A 1 -31.99 -3.82 6.20
CA PHE A 1 -31.22 -3.32 5.05
C PHE A 1 -30.92 -4.49 4.13
N THR A 2 -31.39 -4.40 2.90
CA THR A 2 -31.49 -5.46 1.89
C THR A 2 -30.14 -5.69 1.22
N VAL A 3 -29.59 -6.91 1.29
CA VAL A 3 -28.38 -7.31 0.56
C VAL A 3 -28.82 -7.96 -0.75
N LEU A 4 -28.67 -7.24 -1.85
CA LEU A 4 -28.89 -7.79 -3.19
C LEU A 4 -27.64 -8.58 -3.60
N PHE A 5 -27.74 -9.90 -3.55
CA PHE A 5 -26.81 -10.82 -4.20
C PHE A 5 -27.04 -10.75 -5.72
N MET A 6 -26.16 -10.08 -6.45
CA MET A 6 -26.07 -10.27 -7.90
C MET A 6 -25.14 -11.45 -8.18
N TYR A 7 -25.73 -12.57 -8.59
CA TYR A 7 -25.04 -13.64 -9.29
C TYR A 7 -24.58 -13.12 -10.64
N PHE A 8 -23.27 -13.22 -10.91
CA PHE A 8 -22.76 -13.18 -12.28
C PHE A 8 -22.19 -14.55 -12.62
N THR A 9 -22.96 -15.31 -13.40
CA THR A 9 -22.42 -16.33 -14.30
C THR A 9 -22.10 -15.65 -15.63
N ASN A 10 -20.83 -15.44 -15.91
CA ASN A 10 -20.32 -15.42 -17.27
C ASN A 10 -18.90 -15.97 -17.24
N ILE A 11 -18.76 -17.21 -17.71
CA ILE A 11 -17.47 -17.76 -18.11
C ILE A 11 -17.11 -17.03 -19.40
N SER A 12 -16.33 -15.96 -19.28
CA SER A 12 -15.48 -15.52 -20.36
C SER A 12 -14.11 -16.09 -20.05
N THR A 13 -13.63 -17.03 -20.86
CA THR A 13 -12.21 -17.38 -20.92
C THR A 13 -11.46 -16.18 -21.48
N ALA A 14 -11.32 -15.12 -20.67
CA ALA A 14 -10.35 -14.08 -20.95
C ALA A 14 -8.98 -14.74 -20.74
N GLN A 15 -8.28 -14.98 -21.85
CA GLN A 15 -6.85 -15.24 -21.79
C GLN A 15 -6.26 -14.12 -20.94
N THR A 16 -5.75 -14.45 -19.75
CA THR A 16 -4.98 -13.48 -18.96
C THR A 16 -3.70 -13.24 -19.74
N THR A 17 -3.72 -12.22 -20.61
CA THR A 17 -2.53 -11.80 -21.33
C THR A 17 -1.54 -11.30 -20.28
N ASP A 18 -0.48 -12.08 -20.03
CA ASP A 18 0.61 -11.63 -19.19
C ASP A 18 1.44 -10.62 -20.00
N CYS A 19 1.20 -9.33 -19.75
CA CYS A 19 1.89 -8.22 -20.42
C CYS A 19 3.41 -8.29 -20.28
N LEU A 20 3.91 -8.96 -19.23
CA LEU A 20 5.34 -9.18 -19.02
C LEU A 20 5.88 -10.23 -19.99
N HIS A 21 5.10 -11.27 -20.26
CA HIS A 21 5.47 -12.27 -21.25
C HIS A 21 5.47 -11.68 -22.67
N LEU A 22 4.50 -10.81 -22.97
CA LEU A 22 4.50 -10.07 -24.24
C LEU A 22 5.71 -9.14 -24.39
N ARG A 23 6.12 -8.46 -23.31
CA ARG A 23 7.37 -7.70 -23.29
C ARG A 23 8.57 -8.58 -23.63
N GLU A 24 8.72 -9.72 -22.96
CA GLU A 24 9.85 -10.61 -23.22
C GLU A 24 9.84 -11.12 -24.67
N GLN A 25 8.67 -11.42 -25.22
CA GLN A 25 8.53 -11.76 -26.64
C GLN A 25 8.94 -10.60 -27.55
N CYS A 26 8.52 -9.38 -27.23
CA CYS A 26 8.86 -8.17 -27.98
C CYS A 26 10.37 -7.88 -28.02
N ILE A 27 11.04 -8.00 -26.87
CA ILE A 27 12.50 -7.79 -26.75
C ILE A 27 13.28 -8.84 -27.55
N ASN A 28 12.80 -10.09 -27.57
CA ASN A 28 13.48 -11.18 -28.27
C ASN A 28 13.01 -11.35 -29.73
N ALA A 29 12.05 -10.54 -30.18
CA ALA A 29 11.49 -10.66 -31.52
C ALA A 29 12.36 -9.94 -32.56
N ALA A 30 12.68 -10.64 -33.65
CA ALA A 30 13.37 -10.07 -34.82
C ALA A 30 12.41 -9.30 -35.76
N ASN A 31 11.39 -8.62 -35.20
CA ASN A 31 10.37 -7.87 -35.92
C ASN A 31 10.45 -6.35 -35.66
N GLY A 32 11.50 -5.87 -35.01
CA GLY A 32 11.70 -4.47 -34.66
C GLY A 32 11.03 -4.03 -33.36
N CYS A 33 10.27 -4.90 -32.68
CA CYS A 33 9.58 -4.56 -31.43
C CYS A 33 10.57 -4.14 -30.33
N GLU A 34 11.73 -4.79 -30.25
CA GLU A 34 12.84 -4.42 -29.37
C GLU A 34 13.25 -2.94 -29.51
N SER A 35 13.28 -2.41 -30.74
CA SER A 35 13.66 -1.01 -30.97
C SER A 35 12.61 -0.03 -30.45
N VAL A 36 11.32 -0.34 -30.64
CA VAL A 36 10.20 0.46 -30.10
C VAL A 36 10.17 0.35 -28.58
N TRP A 37 10.43 -0.84 -28.05
CA TRP A 37 10.52 -1.09 -26.62
C TRP A 37 11.66 -0.30 -25.95
N THR A 38 12.82 -0.20 -26.61
CA THR A 38 13.96 0.60 -26.12
C THR A 38 13.59 2.09 -25.99
N ILE A 39 12.79 2.61 -26.92
CA ILE A 39 12.30 4.00 -26.85
C ILE A 39 11.29 4.17 -25.70
N VAL A 40 10.42 3.17 -25.47
CA VAL A 40 9.54 3.17 -24.29
C VAL A 40 10.37 3.20 -23.00
N GLU A 41 11.45 2.42 -22.92
CA GLU A 41 12.33 2.42 -21.74
C GLU A 41 13.06 3.75 -21.53
N ASP A 42 13.49 4.42 -22.60
CA ASP A 42 14.17 5.73 -22.55
C ASP A 42 13.20 6.86 -22.14
N VAL A 43 12.06 6.97 -22.82
CA VAL A 43 11.06 8.04 -22.58
C VAL A 43 10.40 7.89 -21.21
N CYS A 44 10.12 6.67 -20.79
CA CYS A 44 9.59 6.39 -19.46
C CYS A 44 10.71 6.33 -18.38
N ASN A 45 11.99 6.49 -18.79
CA ASN A 45 13.19 6.52 -17.94
C ASN A 45 13.32 5.30 -17.01
N ILE A 46 13.17 4.10 -17.58
CA ILE A 46 13.04 2.82 -16.86
C ILE A 46 14.41 2.16 -16.64
N SER A 47 15.41 2.50 -17.43
CA SER A 47 16.78 2.00 -17.36
C SER A 47 17.69 3.19 -17.05
N VAL A 48 18.41 3.27 -15.92
CA VAL A 48 19.69 2.56 -15.74
C VAL A 48 20.13 2.50 -14.25
N LEU A 49 19.31 2.92 -13.26
CA LEU A 49 19.75 2.94 -11.86
C LEU A 49 18.70 2.50 -10.82
N GLY A 50 17.96 1.44 -11.11
CA GLY A 50 17.17 0.66 -10.15
C GLY A 50 16.32 1.49 -9.19
N ASN A 51 15.09 1.81 -9.58
CA ASN A 51 14.00 2.45 -8.80
C ASN A 51 13.75 3.91 -9.20
N ARG A 52 12.71 4.15 -9.99
CA ARG A 52 11.75 5.28 -9.90
C ARG A 52 10.73 5.17 -11.03
N CYS A 53 9.53 4.70 -10.71
CA CYS A 53 8.39 4.73 -11.65
C CYS A 53 7.72 6.10 -11.62
N LYS A 54 8.55 7.13 -11.84
CA LYS A 54 8.16 8.52 -12.02
C LYS A 54 8.77 8.94 -13.35
N ALA A 55 8.05 8.67 -14.43
CA ALA A 55 8.39 9.26 -15.71
C ALA A 55 8.46 10.78 -15.51
N GLU A 56 9.61 11.40 -15.79
CA GLU A 56 9.74 12.87 -15.75
C GLU A 56 8.72 13.51 -16.71
N ASP A 57 8.42 12.81 -17.79
CA ASP A 57 7.36 13.12 -18.75
C ASP A 57 6.34 11.96 -18.84
N ALA A 58 5.39 11.92 -17.89
CA ALA A 58 4.32 10.92 -17.90
C ALA A 58 3.45 11.00 -19.16
N ILE A 59 3.27 12.20 -19.73
CA ILE A 59 2.48 12.41 -20.95
C ILE A 59 3.20 11.81 -22.15
N GLY A 60 4.51 12.05 -22.28
CA GLY A 60 5.38 11.44 -23.29
C GLY A 60 5.43 9.92 -23.17
N CYS A 61 5.58 9.40 -21.95
CA CYS A 61 5.59 7.96 -21.66
C CYS A 61 4.27 7.29 -22.09
N ASN A 62 3.11 7.88 -21.78
CA ASN A 62 1.83 7.31 -22.23
C ASN A 62 1.67 7.39 -23.75
N ARG A 63 2.12 8.47 -24.37
CA ARG A 63 2.04 8.60 -25.83
C ARG A 63 2.84 7.51 -26.54
N ILE A 64 4.05 7.20 -26.07
CA ILE A 64 4.87 6.14 -26.68
C ILE A 64 4.31 4.74 -26.40
N ILE A 65 3.70 4.52 -25.23
CA ILE A 65 3.00 3.27 -24.91
C ILE A 65 1.78 3.06 -25.82
N GLN A 66 1.04 4.11 -26.14
CA GLN A 66 -0.07 4.04 -27.11
C GLN A 66 0.45 3.70 -28.51
N VAL A 67 1.56 4.30 -28.95
CA VAL A 67 2.21 3.94 -30.22
C VAL A 67 2.62 2.48 -30.25
N LEU A 68 3.16 1.94 -29.14
CA LEU A 68 3.48 0.51 -29.03
C LEU A 68 2.22 -0.36 -29.21
N ALA A 69 1.10 -0.01 -28.58
CA ALA A 69 -0.15 -0.78 -28.68
C ALA A 69 -0.86 -0.65 -30.04
N ASP A 70 -0.62 0.45 -30.76
CA ASP A 70 -1.12 0.65 -32.12
C ASP A 70 -0.32 -0.17 -33.14
N GLU A 71 1.01 -0.22 -33.00
CA GLU A 71 1.90 -1.01 -33.86
C GLU A 71 1.86 -2.51 -33.54
N TYR A 72 1.70 -2.87 -32.26
CA TYR A 72 1.70 -4.24 -31.76
C TYR A 72 0.38 -4.52 -31.01
N PRO A 73 -0.67 -5.02 -31.70
CA PRO A 73 -2.01 -5.15 -31.16
C PRO A 73 -2.13 -6.03 -29.91
N GLU A 74 -1.23 -6.99 -29.73
CA GLU A 74 -1.09 -7.78 -28.50
C GLU A 74 -0.98 -6.92 -27.22
N PHE A 75 -0.41 -5.72 -27.31
CA PHE A 75 -0.29 -4.80 -26.17
C PHE A 75 -1.56 -4.00 -25.87
N LYS A 76 -2.62 -4.05 -26.70
CA LYS A 76 -3.88 -3.31 -26.44
C LYS A 76 -4.53 -3.67 -25.11
N ASN A 77 -4.37 -4.93 -24.68
CA ASN A 77 -4.88 -5.39 -23.39
C ASN A 77 -4.00 -4.97 -22.20
N CYS A 78 -2.85 -4.35 -22.47
CA CYS A 78 -1.89 -3.88 -21.47
C CYS A 78 -1.92 -2.36 -21.26
N VAL A 79 -2.74 -1.64 -22.04
CA VAL A 79 -2.85 -0.17 -22.01
C VAL A 79 -4.25 0.24 -21.52
N CYS A 80 -4.30 1.23 -20.62
CA CYS A 80 -5.54 1.72 -20.04
C CYS A 80 -6.07 2.92 -20.84
N THR A 81 -7.40 3.02 -20.99
CA THR A 81 -8.05 4.01 -21.86
C THR A 81 -8.18 5.41 -21.25
N THR A 82 -8.01 5.57 -19.94
CA THR A 82 -8.28 6.85 -19.23
C THR A 82 -7.31 7.20 -18.11
N ASP A 83 -6.34 6.35 -17.77
CA ASP A 83 -5.48 6.53 -16.60
C ASP A 83 -3.99 6.42 -16.97
N ASP A 84 -3.30 7.56 -16.83
CA ASP A 84 -1.90 7.76 -17.17
C ASP A 84 -0.92 6.94 -16.30
N LEU A 85 -1.34 6.51 -15.11
CA LEU A 85 -0.53 5.72 -14.17
C LEU A 85 -0.79 4.21 -14.33
N CYS A 86 -1.99 3.86 -14.79
CA CYS A 86 -2.43 2.49 -15.01
C CYS A 86 -1.65 1.78 -16.15
N SER A 87 -1.43 2.48 -17.27
CA SER A 87 -0.70 1.92 -18.43
C SER A 87 0.76 1.63 -18.10
N ILE A 88 1.41 2.53 -17.37
CA ILE A 88 2.80 2.38 -16.90
C ILE A 88 2.90 1.19 -15.95
N THR A 89 1.99 1.09 -14.97
CA THR A 89 2.04 0.03 -13.95
C THR A 89 1.77 -1.36 -14.54
N THR A 90 0.83 -1.48 -15.48
CA THR A 90 0.45 -2.76 -16.10
C THR A 90 1.55 -3.31 -17.02
N LEU A 91 2.17 -2.43 -17.80
CA LEU A 91 3.19 -2.80 -18.79
C LEU A 91 4.57 -3.03 -18.16
N LEU A 92 4.89 -2.31 -17.06
CA LEU A 92 6.24 -2.23 -16.49
C LEU A 92 6.35 -2.81 -15.07
N GLY A 93 5.24 -3.34 -14.55
CA GLY A 93 5.00 -3.59 -13.12
C GLY A 93 6.00 -4.47 -12.35
N LYS A 94 6.82 -5.32 -13.00
CA LYS A 94 7.87 -6.09 -12.29
C LYS A 94 9.24 -5.40 -12.24
N GLN A 95 9.54 -4.49 -13.16
CA GLN A 95 10.80 -3.70 -13.11
C GLN A 95 10.70 -2.56 -12.09
N CYS A 96 9.48 -2.17 -11.75
CA CYS A 96 9.13 -1.27 -10.66
C CYS A 96 9.15 -1.99 -9.31
N SER A 97 10.33 -2.29 -8.76
CA SER A 97 10.40 -2.43 -7.30
C SER A 97 10.13 -1.04 -6.73
N ILE A 98 8.90 -0.80 -6.27
CA ILE A 98 8.66 0.42 -5.49
C ILE A 98 9.47 0.23 -4.23
N ASP A 99 10.61 0.92 -4.16
CA ASP A 99 11.49 0.88 -3.01
C ASP A 99 10.64 1.18 -1.77
N LYS A 100 10.70 0.32 -0.76
CA LYS A 100 10.00 0.55 0.51
C LYS A 100 10.37 1.92 1.08
N ASP A 101 11.60 2.38 0.79
CA ASP A 101 12.10 3.70 1.16
C ASP A 101 11.44 4.82 0.34
N SER A 102 11.10 4.59 -0.93
CA SER A 102 10.34 5.54 -1.76
C SER A 102 8.88 5.67 -1.32
N ILE A 103 8.21 4.56 -0.99
CA ILE A 103 6.84 4.58 -0.41
C ILE A 103 6.86 5.27 0.95
N SER A 104 7.84 4.94 1.79
CA SER A 104 8.04 5.59 3.09
C SER A 104 8.21 7.09 2.93
N THR A 105 9.06 7.53 2.00
CA THR A 105 9.33 8.95 1.74
C THR A 105 8.08 9.67 1.25
N GLU A 106 7.37 9.12 0.27
CA GLU A 106 6.12 9.69 -0.22
C GLU A 106 5.07 9.78 0.90
N THR A 107 4.93 8.72 1.69
CA THR A 107 3.98 8.70 2.80
C THR A 107 4.31 9.78 3.82
N LYS A 108 5.59 9.94 4.19
CA LYS A 108 6.06 11.02 5.06
C LYS A 108 5.79 12.41 4.48
N LEU A 109 5.91 12.58 3.16
CA LEU A 109 5.55 13.84 2.48
C LEU A 109 4.05 14.11 2.54
N GLN A 110 3.20 13.11 2.33
CA GLN A 110 1.74 13.24 2.47
C GLN A 110 1.36 13.71 3.88
N TRP A 111 2.04 13.23 4.93
CA TRP A 111 1.84 13.70 6.30
C TRP A 111 2.12 15.19 6.51
N THR A 112 2.89 15.86 5.64
CA THR A 112 3.06 17.33 5.72
C THR A 112 1.78 18.09 5.41
N LEU A 113 0.84 17.46 4.69
CA LEU A 113 -0.47 18.02 4.34
C LEU A 113 -1.52 17.79 5.44
N SER A 114 -1.29 16.84 6.34
CA SER A 114 -2.21 16.51 7.43
C SER A 114 -2.34 17.68 8.42
N ALA A 115 -3.57 17.94 8.86
CA ALA A 115 -3.84 18.94 9.88
C ALA A 115 -3.34 18.48 11.26
N LEU A 116 -3.36 17.16 11.51
CA LEU A 116 -2.92 16.54 12.76
C LEU A 116 -1.43 16.77 13.03
N SER A 117 -0.61 16.83 11.97
CA SER A 117 0.82 17.09 12.05
C SER A 117 1.17 18.44 12.70
N LYS A 118 0.23 19.39 12.69
CA LYS A 118 0.40 20.75 13.24
C LYS A 118 -0.19 20.88 14.64
N GLN A 119 -0.88 19.85 15.14
CA GLN A 119 -1.57 19.91 16.41
C GLN A 119 -0.59 19.66 17.56
N ALA A 120 -0.67 20.50 18.59
CA ALA A 120 0.07 20.26 19.81
C ALA A 120 -0.49 19.02 20.52
N TYR A 121 0.40 18.17 21.04
CA TYR A 121 0.00 17.07 21.91
C TYR A 121 -0.76 17.63 23.12
N THR A 122 -1.96 17.12 23.34
CA THR A 122 -2.74 17.38 24.55
C THR A 122 -2.90 16.06 25.29
N ALA A 123 -2.47 16.03 26.56
CA ALA A 123 -2.74 14.90 27.43
C ALA A 123 -4.24 14.68 27.59
N ASN A 124 -4.65 13.44 27.92
CA ASN A 124 -6.03 13.03 28.25
C ASN A 124 -7.01 12.88 27.08
N ARG A 125 -6.56 12.60 25.85
CA ARG A 125 -7.50 12.22 24.78
C ARG A 125 -7.91 10.77 24.89
N THR A 126 -9.19 10.50 24.69
CA THR A 126 -9.69 9.13 24.64
C THR A 126 -9.32 8.47 23.31
N CYS A 127 -9.20 7.14 23.27
CA CYS A 127 -8.94 6.43 22.02
C CYS A 127 -10.06 6.63 20.99
N LEU A 128 -11.29 6.87 21.46
CA LEU A 128 -12.41 7.19 20.58
C LEU A 128 -12.23 8.56 19.91
N ASP A 129 -11.81 9.59 20.65
CA ASP A 129 -11.59 10.93 20.11
C ASP A 129 -10.45 10.93 19.09
N VAL A 130 -9.33 10.27 19.44
CA VAL A 130 -8.19 10.14 18.55
C VAL A 130 -8.56 9.43 17.24
N ASN A 131 -9.39 8.38 17.31
CA ASN A 131 -9.88 7.70 16.11
C ASN A 131 -10.78 8.61 15.26
N LYS A 132 -11.69 9.37 15.88
CA LYS A 132 -12.56 10.31 15.15
C LYS A 132 -11.73 11.34 14.40
N GLU A 133 -10.77 11.96 15.07
CA GLU A 133 -9.89 12.97 14.46
C GLU A 133 -9.05 12.39 13.33
N CYS A 134 -8.55 11.16 13.48
CA CYS A 134 -7.84 10.48 12.40
C CYS A 134 -8.74 10.21 11.19
N VAL A 135 -9.99 9.80 11.41
CA VAL A 135 -10.95 9.54 10.32
C VAL A 135 -11.38 10.83 9.61
N GLU A 136 -11.40 11.96 10.34
CA GLU A 136 -11.68 13.29 9.78
C GLU A 136 -10.51 13.88 8.98
N ASP A 137 -9.26 13.50 9.28
CA ASP A 137 -8.07 13.90 8.52
C ASP A 137 -7.83 12.96 7.32
N GLU A 138 -7.82 13.50 6.10
CA GLU A 138 -7.73 12.69 4.87
C GLU A 138 -6.48 11.79 4.81
N VAL A 139 -5.34 12.29 5.29
CA VAL A 139 -4.07 11.56 5.27
C VAL A 139 -4.11 10.45 6.31
N CYS A 140 -4.49 10.75 7.55
CA CYS A 140 -4.58 9.76 8.61
C CYS A 140 -5.61 8.67 8.27
N ASN A 141 -6.80 9.05 7.82
CA ASN A 141 -7.86 8.12 7.44
C ASN A 141 -7.41 7.16 6.33
N LYS A 142 -6.72 7.68 5.30
CA LYS A 142 -6.16 6.85 4.23
C LYS A 142 -5.16 5.83 4.77
N GLN A 143 -4.22 6.26 5.61
CA GLN A 143 -3.21 5.36 6.18
C GLN A 143 -3.81 4.35 7.16
N LEU A 144 -4.74 4.78 8.01
CA LEU A 144 -5.47 3.92 8.94
C LEU A 144 -6.29 2.87 8.19
N SER A 145 -6.94 3.24 7.09
CA SER A 145 -7.71 2.31 6.24
C SER A 145 -6.83 1.23 5.62
N LEU A 146 -5.62 1.58 5.15
CA LEU A 146 -4.66 0.61 4.61
C LEU A 146 -4.20 -0.36 5.69
N TYR A 147 -3.90 0.14 6.89
CA TYR A 147 -3.54 -0.67 8.04
C TYR A 147 -4.67 -1.63 8.44
N LEU A 148 -5.90 -1.13 8.63
CA LEU A 148 -7.07 -1.94 9.02
C LEU A 148 -7.42 -2.99 7.96
N LYS A 149 -7.22 -2.69 6.67
CA LYS A 149 -7.43 -3.67 5.60
C LYS A 149 -6.58 -4.93 5.77
N VAL A 150 -5.37 -4.79 6.32
CA VAL A 150 -4.47 -5.93 6.59
C VAL A 150 -4.87 -6.63 7.90
N CYS A 151 -5.14 -5.86 8.95
CA CYS A 151 -5.34 -6.41 10.29
C CYS A 151 -6.77 -6.91 10.58
N SER A 152 -7.79 -6.50 9.81
CA SER A 152 -9.21 -6.81 10.08
C SER A 152 -9.81 -7.91 9.20
N VAL A 153 -9.00 -8.70 8.47
CA VAL A 153 -9.52 -9.77 7.60
C VAL A 153 -10.08 -10.95 8.41
N ASN A 154 -11.40 -10.92 8.61
CA ASN A 154 -12.25 -11.77 9.47
C ASN A 154 -12.15 -13.32 9.37
N LYS A 155 -11.19 -13.93 8.67
CA LYS A 155 -11.11 -15.41 8.61
C LYS A 155 -9.74 -16.03 8.85
N LYS A 156 -8.63 -15.34 8.60
CA LYS A 156 -7.26 -15.74 9.00
C LYS A 156 -6.37 -14.49 8.99
N CYS A 157 -6.26 -13.81 10.13
CA CYS A 157 -5.28 -12.75 10.29
C CYS A 157 -3.88 -13.32 10.04
N ASN A 158 -3.10 -12.67 9.17
CA ASN A 158 -1.66 -12.90 9.08
C ASN A 158 -0.97 -11.95 10.08
N MET A 159 -0.47 -12.51 11.19
CA MET A 159 0.16 -11.75 12.26
C MET A 159 1.38 -10.97 11.76
N GLU A 160 2.21 -11.57 10.89
CA GLU A 160 3.42 -10.93 10.38
C GLU A 160 3.10 -9.74 9.46
N GLU A 161 2.11 -9.91 8.56
CA GLU A 161 1.65 -8.83 7.69
C GLU A 161 1.00 -7.70 8.49
N CYS A 162 0.18 -8.02 9.49
CA CYS A 162 -0.41 -7.00 10.35
C CYS A 162 0.65 -6.26 11.17
N GLN A 163 1.63 -6.97 11.75
CA GLN A 163 2.76 -6.33 12.44
C GLN A 163 3.61 -5.47 11.48
N ALA A 164 3.77 -5.86 10.21
CA ALA A 164 4.41 -5.05 9.20
C ALA A 164 3.60 -3.78 8.86
N ALA A 165 2.28 -3.90 8.75
CA ALA A 165 1.39 -2.77 8.52
C ALA A 165 1.39 -1.79 9.71
N ILE A 166 1.39 -2.28 10.96
CA ILE A 166 1.53 -1.47 12.17
C ILE A 166 2.84 -0.68 12.13
N ARG A 167 3.97 -1.36 11.88
CA ARG A 167 5.28 -0.69 11.78
C ARG A 167 5.27 0.37 10.69
N PHE A 168 4.75 0.05 9.51
CA PHE A 168 4.66 1.01 8.41
C PHE A 168 3.82 2.23 8.77
N PHE A 169 2.68 2.04 9.44
CA PHE A 169 1.79 3.12 9.87
C PHE A 169 2.50 4.10 10.82
N TYR A 170 3.10 3.59 11.90
CA TYR A 170 3.75 4.43 12.92
C TYR A 170 5.10 5.01 12.46
N GLN A 171 5.89 4.31 11.64
CA GLN A 171 7.20 4.80 11.16
C GLN A 171 7.08 5.96 10.17
N ASN A 172 5.95 6.07 9.48
CA ASN A 172 5.75 7.10 8.46
C ASN A 172 4.95 8.30 8.96
N MET A 173 4.38 8.22 10.16
CA MET A 173 3.59 9.26 10.79
C MET A 173 4.48 10.23 11.60
N PRO A 174 4.12 11.51 11.72
CA PRO A 174 4.80 12.43 12.63
C PRO A 174 4.74 11.93 14.08
N PHE A 175 5.83 12.14 14.81
CA PHE A 175 6.00 11.66 16.18
C PHE A 175 4.86 12.07 17.12
N GLN A 176 4.40 13.32 17.04
CA GLN A 176 3.35 13.84 17.91
C GLN A 176 2.01 13.12 17.67
N VAL A 177 1.68 12.82 16.41
CA VAL A 177 0.47 12.07 16.06
C VAL A 177 0.59 10.63 16.53
N ALA A 178 1.74 9.99 16.30
CA ALA A 178 2.01 8.63 16.77
C ALA A 178 1.88 8.52 18.30
N GLN A 179 2.38 9.51 19.03
CA GLN A 179 2.27 9.58 20.48
C GLN A 179 0.81 9.70 20.94
N MET A 180 -0.01 10.55 20.28
CA MET A 180 -1.44 10.67 20.59
C MET A 180 -2.20 9.37 20.35
N MET A 181 -1.91 8.67 19.24
CA MET A 181 -2.56 7.40 18.90
C MET A 181 -2.11 6.24 19.80
N THR A 182 -0.85 6.24 20.22
CA THR A 182 -0.29 5.15 21.05
C THR A 182 -0.71 5.27 22.51
N PHE A 183 -0.78 6.49 23.05
CA PHE A 183 -0.99 6.74 24.48
C PHE A 183 -2.39 7.27 24.81
N CYS A 184 -3.36 7.03 23.94
CA CYS A 184 -4.76 7.24 24.27
C CYS A 184 -5.20 6.23 25.35
N ASP A 185 -6.17 6.62 26.18
CA ASP A 185 -6.74 5.69 27.17
C ASP A 185 -8.25 5.77 27.25
N CYS A 186 -8.86 4.79 27.91
CA CYS A 186 -10.30 4.66 28.03
C CYS A 186 -10.71 4.53 29.50
N ILE A 187 -11.75 5.25 29.89
CA ILE A 187 -12.33 5.15 31.23
C ILE A 187 -13.41 4.07 31.19
N GLN A 188 -13.43 3.16 32.16
CA GLN A 188 -14.53 2.20 32.27
C GLN A 188 -15.82 2.89 32.73
N PRO A 189 -17.00 2.55 32.17
CA PRO A 189 -17.28 1.41 31.28
C PRO A 189 -17.41 1.75 29.77
N ASP A 190 -16.58 2.64 29.21
CA ASP A 190 -16.73 3.07 27.80
C ASP A 190 -16.32 2.00 26.77
N GLU A 191 -17.25 1.08 26.45
CA GLU A 191 -17.05 0.02 25.46
C GLU A 191 -16.64 0.55 24.07
N SER A 192 -17.14 1.73 23.69
CA SER A 192 -16.88 2.30 22.37
C SER A 192 -15.43 2.77 22.27
N CYS A 193 -14.91 3.38 23.34
CA CYS A 193 -13.50 3.68 23.46
C CYS A 193 -12.64 2.40 23.48
N HIS A 194 -13.06 1.35 24.19
CA HIS A 194 -12.32 0.10 24.21
C HIS A 194 -12.21 -0.56 22.83
N ARG A 195 -13.30 -0.63 22.05
CA ARG A 195 -13.23 -1.11 20.66
C ARG A 195 -12.34 -0.23 19.78
N ALA A 196 -12.39 1.09 19.97
CA ALA A 196 -11.51 2.03 19.29
C ALA A 196 -10.02 1.76 19.61
N LYS A 197 -9.71 1.46 20.88
CA LYS A 197 -8.37 1.07 21.35
C LYS A 197 -7.91 -0.24 20.71
N GLU A 198 -8.74 -1.27 20.73
CA GLU A 198 -8.45 -2.57 20.09
C GLU A 198 -8.11 -2.42 18.60
N LEU A 199 -8.90 -1.62 17.87
CA LEU A 199 -8.66 -1.34 16.45
C LEU A 199 -7.32 -0.65 16.19
N LEU A 200 -6.95 0.34 17.01
CA LEU A 200 -5.69 1.07 16.87
C LEU A 200 -4.45 0.21 17.13
N HIS A 201 -4.58 -0.77 18.02
CA HIS A 201 -3.48 -1.64 18.43
C HIS A 201 -3.49 -3.01 17.72
N GLY A 202 -4.42 -3.20 16.79
CA GLY A 202 -4.47 -4.38 15.92
C GLY A 202 -4.96 -5.62 16.63
N GLU A 203 -5.71 -5.47 17.72
CA GLU A 203 -6.30 -6.58 18.44
C GLU A 203 -7.53 -7.12 17.69
N PRO A 204 -7.73 -8.46 17.66
CA PRO A 204 -6.86 -9.49 18.24
C PRO A 204 -5.65 -9.87 17.36
N CYS A 205 -5.61 -9.45 16.09
CA CYS A 205 -4.69 -9.93 15.06
C CYS A 205 -3.18 -9.87 15.41
N ALA A 206 -2.68 -8.73 15.91
CA ALA A 206 -1.25 -8.50 16.14
C ALA A 206 -0.76 -8.87 17.54
N VAL A 207 -1.67 -9.05 18.50
CA VAL A 207 -1.36 -9.12 19.94
C VAL A 207 -1.72 -10.47 20.55
N THR A 208 -2.76 -11.16 20.06
CA THR A 208 -3.21 -12.41 20.67
C THR A 208 -2.51 -13.62 20.08
N ALA A 209 -1.33 -13.96 20.62
CA ALA A 209 -0.76 -15.29 20.46
C ALA A 209 -1.41 -16.27 21.46
N VAL A 210 -1.86 -17.43 20.97
CA VAL A 210 -2.46 -18.49 21.80
C VAL A 210 -1.61 -19.77 21.67
N PRO A 211 -1.03 -20.29 22.77
CA PRO A 211 -1.06 -19.77 24.15
C PRO A 211 -0.25 -18.48 24.31
N THR A 212 -0.58 -17.70 25.33
CA THR A 212 0.12 -16.45 25.64
C THR A 212 1.58 -16.74 26.05
N PRO A 213 2.58 -16.16 25.36
CA PRO A 213 3.99 -16.38 25.68
C PRO A 213 4.36 -15.71 27.02
N SER A 214 5.40 -16.23 27.69
CA SER A 214 5.98 -15.55 28.85
C SER A 214 6.75 -14.31 28.41
N CYS A 215 6.92 -13.32 29.30
CA CYS A 215 7.72 -12.13 29.00
C CYS A 215 9.16 -12.49 28.59
N LEU A 216 9.76 -13.51 29.21
CA LEU A 216 11.10 -13.99 28.85
C LEU A 216 11.13 -14.54 27.41
N ASN A 217 10.10 -15.29 27.01
CA ASN A 217 9.99 -15.80 25.65
C ASN A 217 9.85 -14.66 24.63
N VAL A 218 9.07 -13.62 24.94
CA VAL A 218 8.94 -12.43 24.09
C VAL A 218 10.29 -11.70 23.92
N ILE A 219 11.08 -11.58 24.99
CA ILE A 219 12.42 -10.99 24.94
C ILE A 219 13.33 -11.80 24.01
N HIS A 220 13.38 -13.13 24.17
CA HIS A 220 14.22 -13.98 23.30
C HIS A 220 13.79 -13.91 21.83
N MET A 221 12.48 -13.91 21.54
CA MET A 221 11.98 -13.72 20.17
C MET A 221 12.42 -12.36 19.58
N CYS A 222 12.49 -11.32 20.41
CA CYS A 222 12.96 -10.00 19.99
C CYS A 222 14.48 -9.98 19.73
N GLU A 223 15.29 -10.62 20.58
CA GLU A 223 16.74 -10.72 20.42
C GLU A 223 17.15 -11.43 19.12
N GLU A 224 16.37 -12.42 18.68
CA GLU A 224 16.56 -13.15 17.43
C GLU A 224 16.12 -12.36 16.18
N ASN A 225 15.37 -11.26 16.35
CA ASN A 225 14.87 -10.43 15.26
C ASN A 225 15.67 -9.12 15.13
N GLU A 226 16.39 -8.93 14.01
CA GLU A 226 17.25 -7.75 13.81
C GLU A 226 16.53 -6.40 13.84
N LEU A 227 15.23 -6.35 13.55
CA LEU A 227 14.46 -5.10 13.62
C LEU A 227 13.96 -4.79 15.03
N CYS A 228 13.87 -5.80 15.90
CA CYS A 228 13.42 -5.66 17.27
C CYS A 228 14.59 -5.43 18.24
N ARG A 229 15.72 -6.11 17.98
CA ARG A 229 16.98 -5.98 18.74
C ARG A 229 17.60 -4.59 18.62
#